data_AF-A0A4R5JYF0-F1
#
_entry.id   AF-A0A4R5JYF0-F1
#
_cell.length_a   1.000
_cell.length_b   1.000
_cell.length_c   1.000
_cell.angle_alpha   90.00
_cell.angle_beta   90.00
_cell.angle_gamma   90.00
#
_symmetry.space_group_name_H-M   'P 1'
#
loop_
_entity.id
_entity.type
_entity.pdbx_description
1 polymer ?
#
loop_
_entity_poly.entity_id
_entity_poly.type
_entity_poly.pdbx_seq_one_letter_code
_entity_poly.pdbx_strand_id
1 'polypeptide(L)'
;MLDVLHSHSEPTVRHDEGVLEPYCHLDASAFHPGVGSLDVLRALRSSRQQQRQLALNLQVPAHLRVAGHCMEAYFRGLAQEIERVGCHVAKQQRVEQFHLGGLTPEPARLQQLMSQLRRRFNFIFDESDDYSVDVDVQHTTWATMGVLRELGFLHVSIGVPDIANGLSVASFQNPAPIQSLIDAARTFGFRTVSVDLGYGHAWQTPDSVTRKLATLIELEPDRLQVFDYAQPPLRYAHCGQRLVGSAPDKTLMRRICFERLLEAGYQHIGLGLFVRPDDDLAIAQERGRLHRNILGFTRYGYCDHLGVGLGAISQIDTLYAQNAEALGMYLEKLQQGQLATCRGWLPTTTA
;
A
#
# COMPACT_ATOMS: atom_id res chain seq x y z
N MET A 1 14.07 -1.10 -25.09
CA MET A 1 12.99 -1.47 -26.02
C MET A 1 11.85 -2.04 -25.18
N LEU A 2 11.10 -1.15 -24.53
CA LEU A 2 9.89 -1.48 -23.77
C LEU A 2 8.85 -0.51 -24.30
N ASP A 3 8.13 -0.98 -25.30
CA ASP A 3 7.06 -0.24 -25.93
C ASP A 3 5.90 -0.10 -24.95
N VAL A 4 5.53 1.16 -24.77
CA VAL A 4 4.15 1.59 -24.58
C VAL A 4 3.28 0.83 -25.58
N LEU A 5 2.42 -0.06 -25.10
CA LEU A 5 1.25 -0.51 -25.84
C LEU A 5 0.02 -0.41 -24.95
N HIS A 6 -0.43 0.83 -24.81
CA HIS A 6 -1.81 1.12 -25.14
C HIS A 6 -2.03 0.61 -26.57
N SER A 7 -2.93 -0.36 -26.75
CA SER A 7 -3.40 -0.73 -28.08
C SER A 7 -4.13 0.47 -28.68
N HIS A 8 -3.55 1.07 -29.71
CA HIS A 8 -4.18 2.07 -30.56
C HIS A 8 -5.34 1.45 -31.34
N SER A 9 -6.52 1.34 -30.71
CA SER A 9 -7.84 1.19 -31.38
C SER A 9 -8.92 0.91 -30.34
N GLU A 10 -9.37 1.94 -29.62
CA GLU A 10 -10.71 2.04 -28.99
C GLU A 10 -10.79 3.34 -28.16
N PRO A 11 -11.99 3.91 -27.92
CA PRO A 11 -12.13 5.32 -27.55
C PRO A 11 -11.42 5.63 -26.24
N THR A 12 -10.44 6.51 -26.35
CA THR A 12 -9.65 7.05 -25.24
C THR A 12 -10.54 8.00 -24.45
N VAL A 13 -11.29 7.47 -23.47
CA VAL A 13 -11.75 8.32 -22.39
C VAL A 13 -10.57 8.47 -21.45
N ARG A 14 -9.82 9.57 -21.64
CA ARG A 14 -8.66 9.95 -20.81
C ARG A 14 -9.15 10.22 -19.38
N HIS A 15 -9.03 9.23 -18.49
CA HIS A 15 -9.33 9.36 -17.06
C HIS A 15 -8.09 9.18 -16.16
N ASP A 16 -6.87 8.99 -16.70
CA ASP A 16 -5.66 8.73 -15.90
C ASP A 16 -4.89 9.99 -15.42
N GLU A 17 -5.42 11.20 -15.60
CA GLU A 17 -4.68 12.44 -15.30
C GLU A 17 -4.86 12.90 -13.83
N GLY A 18 -4.19 12.21 -12.91
CA GLY A 18 -3.74 12.85 -11.66
C GLY A 18 -2.52 13.73 -11.93
N VAL A 19 -2.32 14.80 -11.15
CA VAL A 19 -1.07 15.57 -11.11
C VAL A 19 0.01 14.68 -10.50
N LEU A 20 0.78 14.04 -11.36
CA LEU A 20 1.87 13.16 -11.00
C LEU A 20 2.93 13.96 -10.24
N GLU A 21 3.32 13.48 -9.06
CA GLU A 21 4.48 14.05 -8.39
C GLU A 21 5.75 13.81 -9.25
N PRO A 22 6.72 14.74 -9.23
CA PRO A 22 7.98 14.54 -9.91
C PRO A 22 8.57 13.16 -9.55
N TYR A 23 8.90 12.36 -10.57
CA TYR A 23 9.54 11.05 -10.44
C TYR A 23 8.68 9.90 -9.88
N CYS A 24 7.35 10.03 -9.70
CA CYS A 24 6.49 8.92 -9.23
C CYS A 24 6.44 7.67 -10.15
N HIS A 25 7.11 7.74 -11.31
CA HIS A 25 7.28 6.65 -12.29
C HIS A 25 8.56 5.84 -12.11
N LEU A 26 9.40 6.15 -11.10
CA LEU A 26 10.67 5.47 -10.95
C LEU A 26 10.44 4.02 -10.50
N ASP A 27 10.68 3.10 -11.43
CA ASP A 27 10.67 1.66 -11.16
C ASP A 27 11.86 1.30 -10.27
N ALA A 28 11.64 0.44 -9.28
CA ALA A 28 12.68 -0.09 -8.41
C ALA A 28 13.79 -0.82 -9.20
N SER A 29 13.53 -1.21 -10.45
CA SER A 29 14.55 -1.73 -11.38
C SER A 29 15.68 -0.73 -11.68
N ALA A 30 15.44 0.58 -11.53
CA ALA A 30 16.46 1.62 -11.67
C ALA A 30 17.33 1.80 -10.41
N PHE A 31 16.99 1.12 -9.30
CA PHE A 31 17.73 1.28 -8.05
C PHE A 31 19.08 0.58 -8.11
N HIS A 32 20.12 1.28 -7.65
CA HIS A 32 21.49 0.79 -7.59
C HIS A 32 22.00 0.78 -6.14
N PRO A 33 23.02 -0.04 -5.81
CA PRO A 33 23.52 -0.19 -4.44
C PRO A 33 24.36 1.00 -3.93
N GLY A 34 24.49 2.06 -4.73
CA GLY A 34 25.30 3.24 -4.39
C GLY A 34 24.61 4.20 -3.41
N VAL A 35 23.30 4.03 -3.18
CA VAL A 35 22.54 4.80 -2.19
C VAL A 35 22.56 4.07 -0.85
N GLY A 36 23.05 4.74 0.18
CA GLY A 36 23.20 4.17 1.52
C GLY A 36 22.55 5.01 2.64
N SER A 37 22.83 4.63 3.89
CA SER A 37 22.24 5.29 5.06
C SER A 37 22.56 6.78 5.13
N LEU A 38 23.77 7.20 4.76
CA LEU A 38 24.18 8.61 4.82
C LEU A 38 23.37 9.49 3.87
N ASP A 39 22.97 8.97 2.71
CA ASP A 39 22.16 9.71 1.73
C ASP A 39 20.76 9.95 2.28
N VAL A 40 20.14 8.93 2.87
CA VAL A 40 18.85 9.04 3.56
C VAL A 40 18.93 10.05 4.71
N LEU A 41 19.97 10.00 5.52
CA LEU A 41 20.16 10.95 6.63
C LEU A 41 20.38 12.39 6.16
N ARG A 42 21.04 12.60 5.01
CA ARG A 42 21.18 13.91 4.38
C ARG A 42 19.84 14.41 3.84
N ALA A 43 19.07 13.56 3.16
CA ALA A 43 17.75 13.90 2.65
C ALA A 43 16.78 14.25 3.80
N LEU A 44 16.75 13.46 4.87
CA LEU A 44 15.97 13.76 6.09
C LEU A 44 16.38 15.09 6.72
N ARG A 45 17.66 15.43 6.73
CA ARG A 45 18.12 16.74 7.22
C ARG A 45 17.59 17.88 6.35
N SER A 46 17.58 17.73 5.02
CA SER A 46 17.03 18.72 4.09
C SER A 46 15.52 18.89 4.29
N SER A 47 14.79 17.77 4.30
CA SER A 47 13.35 17.71 4.62
C SER A 47 13.03 18.46 5.91
N ARG A 48 13.80 18.17 6.97
CA ARG A 48 13.68 18.81 8.28
C ARG A 48 13.95 20.31 8.23
N GLN A 49 14.96 20.76 7.51
CA GLN A 49 15.27 22.19 7.38
C GLN A 49 14.15 22.95 6.65
N GLN A 50 13.51 22.30 5.70
CA GLN A 50 12.39 22.85 4.94
C GLN A 50 11.03 22.66 5.62
N GLN A 51 10.98 21.95 6.76
CA GLN A 51 9.75 21.63 7.49
C GLN A 51 8.68 20.95 6.61
N ARG A 52 9.11 20.13 5.66
CA ARG A 52 8.20 19.39 4.78
C ARG A 52 7.37 18.39 5.59
N GLN A 53 6.10 18.25 5.21
CA GLN A 53 5.20 17.25 5.79
C GLN A 53 5.66 15.85 5.42
N LEU A 54 5.32 14.89 6.28
CA LEU A 54 5.73 13.50 6.13
C LEU A 54 4.54 12.61 5.78
N ALA A 55 4.80 11.69 4.87
CA ALA A 55 3.96 10.53 4.64
C ALA A 55 4.72 9.27 5.10
N LEU A 56 4.30 8.69 6.22
CA LEU A 56 4.99 7.56 6.82
C LEU A 56 4.40 6.24 6.32
N ASN A 57 5.25 5.33 5.85
CA ASN A 57 4.85 3.97 5.48
C ASN A 57 5.60 2.96 6.36
N LEU A 58 4.86 2.12 7.06
CA LEU A 58 5.42 1.06 7.88
C LEU A 58 5.11 -0.29 7.26
N GLN A 59 6.14 -1.03 6.86
CA GLN A 59 5.98 -2.36 6.30
C GLN A 59 6.09 -3.42 7.40
N VAL A 60 5.10 -4.31 7.50
CA VAL A 60 5.19 -5.52 8.33
C VAL A 60 4.96 -6.73 7.41
N PRO A 61 6.00 -7.50 7.05
CA PRO A 61 5.86 -8.54 6.04
C PRO A 61 5.02 -9.73 6.54
N ALA A 62 3.98 -10.11 5.78
CA ALA A 62 3.12 -11.24 6.13
C ALA A 62 3.85 -12.59 6.19
N HIS A 63 4.90 -12.79 5.40
CA HIS A 63 5.65 -14.04 5.37
C HIS A 63 6.43 -14.33 6.68
N LEU A 64 6.66 -13.33 7.53
CA LEU A 64 7.38 -13.53 8.80
C LEU A 64 6.56 -14.28 9.84
N ARG A 65 5.24 -14.43 9.66
CA ARG A 65 4.36 -15.20 10.57
C ARG A 65 4.74 -16.67 10.69
N VAL A 66 5.25 -17.27 9.63
CA VAL A 66 5.57 -18.72 9.60
C VAL A 66 6.81 -19.04 10.45
N ALA A 67 7.61 -18.04 10.81
CA ALA A 67 8.84 -18.19 11.57
C ALA A 67 8.80 -17.34 12.86
N GLY A 68 8.05 -17.78 13.88
CA GLY A 68 7.76 -17.00 15.10
C GLY A 68 8.96 -16.32 15.79
N HIS A 69 10.15 -16.95 15.82
CA HIS A 69 11.37 -16.30 16.35
C HIS A 69 11.88 -15.14 15.49
N CYS A 70 11.65 -15.18 14.17
CA CYS A 70 12.00 -14.11 13.25
C CYS A 70 11.12 -12.87 13.46
N MET A 71 9.87 -13.05 13.90
CA MET A 71 8.91 -11.97 14.12
C MET A 71 9.31 -11.07 15.30
N GLU A 72 9.71 -11.64 16.44
CA GLU A 72 10.19 -10.85 17.59
C GLU A 72 11.52 -10.13 17.28
N ALA A 73 12.43 -10.80 16.57
CA ALA A 73 13.67 -10.17 16.11
C ALA A 73 13.38 -9.00 15.17
N TYR A 74 12.40 -9.16 14.27
CA TYR A 74 11.94 -8.12 13.37
C TYR A 74 11.41 -6.90 14.12
N PHE A 75 10.45 -7.06 15.04
CA PHE A 75 9.90 -5.93 15.78
C PHE A 75 10.95 -5.21 16.63
N ARG A 76 11.94 -5.93 17.16
CA ARG A 76 13.09 -5.30 17.84
C ARG A 76 13.91 -4.45 16.88
N GLY A 77 14.22 -4.96 15.69
CA GLY A 77 14.89 -4.20 14.64
C GLY A 77 14.07 -2.99 14.20
N LEU A 78 12.77 -3.18 13.96
CA LEU A 78 11.85 -2.12 13.57
C LEU A 78 11.82 -0.98 14.59
N ALA A 79 11.77 -1.31 15.89
CA ALA A 79 11.86 -0.31 16.94
C ALA A 79 13.20 0.45 16.91
N GLN A 80 14.33 -0.22 16.67
CA GLN A 80 15.62 0.45 16.50
C GLN A 80 15.65 1.37 15.28
N GLU A 81 15.02 0.97 14.18
CA GLU A 81 14.93 1.80 12.98
C GLU A 81 14.07 3.05 13.21
N ILE A 82 12.88 2.89 13.79
CA ILE A 82 11.97 3.98 14.18
C ILE A 82 12.71 5.00 15.05
N GLU A 83 13.44 4.52 16.05
CA GLU A 83 14.21 5.35 16.96
C GLU A 83 15.32 6.13 16.24
N ARG A 84 16.07 5.48 15.34
CA ARG A 84 17.15 6.11 14.57
C ARG A 84 16.61 7.17 13.62
N VAL A 85 15.64 6.79 12.78
CA VAL A 85 15.05 7.69 11.79
C VAL A 85 14.35 8.87 12.47
N GLY A 86 13.61 8.60 13.55
CA GLY A 86 12.93 9.62 14.34
C GLY A 86 13.86 10.69 14.94
N CYS A 87 15.14 10.37 15.19
CA CYS A 87 16.12 11.38 15.63
C CYS A 87 16.46 12.43 14.56
N HIS A 88 16.15 12.14 13.30
CA HIS A 88 16.46 13.01 12.16
C HIS A 88 15.26 13.80 11.64
N VAL A 89 14.07 13.57 12.19
CA VAL A 89 12.84 14.31 11.90
C VAL A 89 12.61 15.40 12.95
N ALA A 90 12.10 16.57 12.55
CA ALA A 90 11.72 17.61 13.51
C ALA A 90 10.38 17.29 14.18
N LYS A 91 10.25 17.63 15.46
CA LYS A 91 9.01 17.45 16.23
C LYS A 91 7.81 18.20 15.65
N GLN A 92 8.06 19.24 14.84
CA GLN A 92 7.01 20.03 14.21
C GLN A 92 6.56 19.48 12.86
N GLN A 93 7.33 18.59 12.22
CA GLN A 93 6.95 17.99 10.93
C GLN A 93 5.76 17.06 11.15
N ARG A 94 4.58 17.48 10.70
CA ARG A 94 3.34 16.69 10.75
C ARG A 94 3.46 15.44 9.89
N VAL A 95 2.98 14.32 10.42
CA VAL A 95 2.64 13.13 9.64
C VAL A 95 1.24 13.33 9.08
N GLU A 96 1.17 13.71 7.80
CA GLU A 96 -0.10 13.97 7.11
C GLU A 96 -0.74 12.68 6.58
N GLN A 97 0.11 11.73 6.18
CA GLN A 97 -0.32 10.41 5.74
C GLN A 97 0.41 9.33 6.53
N PHE A 98 -0.30 8.26 6.88
CA PHE A 98 0.29 7.09 7.48
C PHE A 98 -0.31 5.82 6.87
N HIS A 99 0.56 4.90 6.47
CA HIS A 99 0.13 3.59 5.99
C HIS A 99 0.82 2.49 6.79
N LEU A 100 0.02 1.55 7.31
CA LEU A 100 0.50 0.29 7.86
C LEU A 100 0.28 -0.81 6.82
N GLY A 101 1.33 -1.16 6.09
CA GLY A 101 1.28 -2.10 4.98
C GLY A 101 1.70 -3.52 5.38
N GLY A 102 1.10 -4.50 4.70
CA GLY A 102 1.39 -5.92 4.89
C GLY A 102 0.50 -6.58 5.95
N LEU A 103 1.09 -7.11 7.01
CA LEU A 103 0.38 -7.83 8.07
C LEU A 103 0.01 -6.89 9.21
N THR A 104 -1.26 -6.89 9.58
CA THR A 104 -1.73 -6.26 10.82
C THR A 104 -1.31 -7.11 12.03
N PRO A 105 -0.49 -6.57 12.96
CA PRO A 105 -0.10 -7.28 14.18
C PRO A 105 -1.29 -7.49 15.13
N GLU A 106 -1.13 -8.39 16.10
CA GLU A 106 -2.07 -8.55 17.20
C GLU A 106 -2.30 -7.23 17.96
N PRO A 107 -3.51 -6.97 18.51
CA PRO A 107 -3.88 -5.68 19.08
C PRO A 107 -2.88 -5.08 20.08
N ALA A 108 -2.36 -5.88 21.01
CA ALA A 108 -1.39 -5.42 22.01
C ALA A 108 -0.06 -4.95 21.37
N ARG A 109 0.41 -5.67 20.33
CA ARG A 109 1.62 -5.32 19.59
C ARG A 109 1.40 -4.05 18.77
N LEU A 110 0.24 -3.93 18.14
CA LEU A 110 -0.15 -2.75 17.37
C LEU A 110 -0.20 -1.49 18.25
N GLN A 111 -0.78 -1.57 19.45
CA GLN A 111 -0.78 -0.48 20.43
C GLN A 111 0.64 -0.08 20.85
N GLN A 112 1.51 -1.06 21.11
CA GLN A 112 2.91 -0.79 21.44
C GLN A 112 3.64 -0.08 20.29
N LEU A 113 3.45 -0.56 19.06
CA LEU A 113 4.07 -0.01 17.87
C LEU A 113 3.63 1.43 17.61
N MET A 114 2.33 1.70 17.69
CA MET A 114 1.80 3.06 17.56
C MET A 114 2.30 3.98 18.68
N SER A 115 2.43 3.48 19.91
CA SER A 115 3.04 4.25 21.00
C SER A 115 4.48 4.64 20.72
N GLN A 116 5.28 3.73 20.14
CA GLN A 116 6.66 4.02 19.73
C GLN A 116 6.71 5.06 18.60
N LEU A 117 5.88 4.91 17.58
CA LEU A 117 5.78 5.86 16.47
C LEU A 117 5.40 7.26 16.96
N ARG A 118 4.35 7.37 17.80
CA ARG A 118 3.88 8.65 18.36
C ARG A 118 4.89 9.34 19.26
N ARG A 119 5.87 8.63 19.82
CA ARG A 119 6.99 9.24 20.57
C ARG A 119 8.01 9.93 19.67
N ARG A 120 8.10 9.49 18.41
CA ARG A 120 9.16 9.91 17.47
C ARG A 120 8.66 10.78 16.33
N PHE A 121 7.39 10.65 15.96
CA PHE A 121 6.77 11.41 14.89
C PHE A 121 5.55 12.17 15.39
N ASN A 122 5.27 13.31 14.77
CA ASN A 122 4.15 14.17 15.11
C ASN A 122 2.88 13.72 14.37
N PHE A 123 2.20 12.72 14.92
CA PHE A 123 0.86 12.33 14.48
C PHE A 123 -0.15 13.35 14.95
N ILE A 124 -1.03 13.75 14.04
CA ILE A 124 -2.19 14.58 14.34
C ILE A 124 -3.42 13.68 14.16
N PHE A 125 -4.47 13.93 14.94
CA PHE A 125 -5.73 13.22 14.84
C PHE A 125 -6.81 14.25 14.56
N ASP A 126 -6.79 14.76 13.33
CA ASP A 126 -7.79 15.66 12.77
C ASP A 126 -8.63 14.90 11.74
N GLU A 127 -9.80 15.42 11.42
CA GLU A 127 -10.70 14.91 10.37
C GLU A 127 -10.04 14.92 8.98
N SER A 128 -8.92 15.64 8.85
CA SER A 128 -8.15 15.81 7.62
C SER A 128 -6.98 14.84 7.47
N ASP A 129 -6.73 13.89 8.37
CA ASP A 129 -5.60 12.95 8.26
C ASP A 129 -5.94 11.73 7.38
N ASP A 130 -4.92 11.07 6.82
CA ASP A 130 -5.09 9.88 5.94
C ASP A 130 -4.29 8.71 6.46
N TYR A 131 -4.87 8.06 7.47
CA TYR A 131 -4.28 6.92 8.17
C TYR A 131 -4.95 5.64 7.67
N SER A 132 -4.17 4.83 6.96
CA SER A 132 -4.64 3.64 6.26
C SER A 132 -3.92 2.37 6.73
N VAL A 133 -4.61 1.24 6.64
CA VAL A 133 -4.08 -0.07 7.05
C VAL A 133 -4.50 -1.18 6.09
N ASP A 134 -3.56 -2.08 5.82
CA ASP A 134 -3.83 -3.34 5.14
C ASP A 134 -4.28 -4.42 6.14
N VAL A 135 -5.42 -5.04 5.87
CA VAL A 135 -5.96 -6.15 6.66
C VAL A 135 -6.24 -7.34 5.76
N ASP A 136 -6.20 -8.53 6.34
CA ASP A 136 -6.59 -9.75 5.65
C ASP A 136 -7.69 -10.50 6.42
N VAL A 137 -8.54 -11.20 5.67
CA VAL A 137 -9.71 -11.91 6.22
C VAL A 137 -9.35 -13.12 7.08
N GLN A 138 -8.11 -13.61 7.03
CA GLN A 138 -7.68 -14.80 7.78
C GLN A 138 -7.22 -14.44 9.20
N HIS A 139 -6.69 -13.23 9.39
CA HIS A 139 -6.01 -12.85 10.62
C HIS A 139 -6.62 -11.64 11.32
N THR A 140 -7.55 -10.94 10.67
CA THR A 140 -8.17 -9.75 11.25
C THR A 140 -9.48 -10.11 11.92
N THR A 141 -9.63 -9.72 13.17
CA THR A 141 -10.84 -9.91 13.97
C THR A 141 -11.57 -8.59 14.18
N TRP A 142 -12.83 -8.65 14.62
CA TRP A 142 -13.57 -7.45 15.05
C TRP A 142 -12.85 -6.68 16.16
N ALA A 143 -12.19 -7.38 17.09
CA ALA A 143 -11.40 -6.73 18.13
C ALA A 143 -10.20 -5.97 17.54
N THR A 144 -9.53 -6.55 16.54
CA THR A 144 -8.45 -5.88 15.80
C THR A 144 -8.95 -4.62 15.10
N MET A 145 -10.12 -4.69 14.44
CA MET A 145 -10.75 -3.54 13.77
C MET A 145 -11.09 -2.41 14.74
N GLY A 146 -11.62 -2.74 15.92
CA GLY A 146 -11.89 -1.77 16.98
C GLY A 146 -10.61 -1.06 17.44
N VAL A 147 -9.54 -1.81 17.71
CA VAL A 147 -8.25 -1.24 18.14
C VAL A 147 -7.61 -0.39 17.03
N LEU A 148 -7.70 -0.80 15.76
CA LEU A 148 -7.26 0.04 14.64
C LEU A 148 -7.99 1.39 14.64
N ARG A 149 -9.30 1.39 14.83
CA ARG A 149 -10.07 2.64 14.90
C ARG A 149 -9.66 3.52 16.09
N GLU A 150 -9.47 2.93 17.28
CA GLU A 150 -9.00 3.63 18.49
C GLU A 150 -7.60 4.25 18.28
N LEU A 151 -6.77 3.61 17.45
CA LEU A 151 -5.45 4.10 17.11
C LEU A 151 -5.45 5.17 16.01
N GLY A 152 -6.64 5.52 15.50
CA GLY A 152 -6.85 6.64 14.57
C GLY A 152 -6.78 6.26 13.09
N PHE A 153 -6.79 4.97 12.74
CA PHE A 153 -6.93 4.58 11.33
C PHE A 153 -8.33 4.90 10.82
N LEU A 154 -8.39 5.50 9.63
CA LEU A 154 -9.62 5.97 8.98
C LEU A 154 -9.96 5.15 7.75
N HIS A 155 -8.94 4.62 7.07
CA HIS A 155 -9.10 3.84 5.85
C HIS A 155 -8.59 2.42 6.06
N VAL A 156 -9.33 1.44 5.57
CA VAL A 156 -8.94 0.03 5.63
C VAL A 156 -8.96 -0.58 4.26
N SER A 157 -7.93 -1.35 3.93
CA SER A 157 -7.81 -2.07 2.68
C SER A 157 -7.81 -3.57 2.94
N ILE A 158 -8.89 -4.25 2.55
CA ILE A 158 -9.14 -5.65 2.81
C ILE A 158 -8.58 -6.48 1.65
N GLY A 159 -7.51 -7.22 1.95
CA GLY A 159 -6.97 -8.21 1.04
C GLY A 159 -7.93 -9.39 0.88
N VAL A 160 -8.30 -9.70 -0.36
CA VAL A 160 -9.10 -10.88 -0.69
C VAL A 160 -8.19 -12.11 -0.77
N PRO A 161 -8.60 -13.24 -0.16
CA PRO A 161 -7.83 -14.47 -0.17
C PRO A 161 -7.71 -15.05 -1.58
N ASP A 162 -6.53 -15.55 -1.93
CA ASP A 162 -6.27 -16.31 -3.15
C ASP A 162 -6.07 -17.81 -2.81
N ILE A 163 -6.46 -18.69 -3.75
CA ILE A 163 -6.26 -20.15 -3.72
C ILE A 163 -4.76 -20.49 -3.66
N ALA A 164 -3.89 -19.62 -4.18
CA ALA A 164 -2.44 -19.77 -4.13
C ALA A 164 -1.88 -20.02 -2.71
N ASN A 165 -2.61 -19.59 -1.67
CA ASN A 165 -2.21 -19.76 -0.27
C ASN A 165 -2.75 -21.05 0.38
N GLY A 166 -3.04 -22.08 -0.42
CA GLY A 166 -3.58 -23.36 0.06
C GLY A 166 -5.09 -23.31 0.38
N LEU A 167 -5.77 -22.27 -0.09
CA LEU A 167 -7.21 -22.09 0.07
C LEU A 167 -7.97 -22.74 -1.10
N SER A 168 -9.24 -23.08 -0.87
CA SER A 168 -10.08 -23.71 -1.89
C SER A 168 -10.78 -22.68 -2.79
N VAL A 169 -11.31 -23.11 -3.94
CA VAL A 169 -12.20 -22.29 -4.77
C VAL A 169 -13.42 -21.80 -3.98
N ALA A 170 -13.95 -22.64 -3.07
CA ALA A 170 -15.04 -22.25 -2.20
C ALA A 170 -14.64 -21.12 -1.24
N SER A 171 -13.40 -21.10 -0.76
CA SER A 171 -12.87 -20.04 0.08
C SER A 171 -12.74 -18.72 -0.69
N PHE A 172 -12.29 -18.76 -1.95
CA PHE A 172 -12.24 -17.57 -2.82
C PHE A 172 -13.65 -17.00 -3.08
N GLN A 173 -14.63 -17.86 -3.33
CA GLN A 173 -16.00 -17.44 -3.64
C GLN A 173 -16.82 -17.04 -2.40
N ASN A 174 -16.44 -17.47 -1.19
CA ASN A 174 -17.17 -17.14 0.03
C ASN A 174 -17.01 -15.65 0.40
N PRO A 175 -18.10 -14.85 0.42
CA PRO A 175 -18.01 -13.44 0.80
C PRO A 175 -18.07 -13.20 2.31
N ALA A 176 -18.54 -14.17 3.11
CA ALA A 176 -18.86 -13.93 4.52
C ALA A 176 -17.69 -13.35 5.34
N PRO A 177 -16.42 -13.78 5.18
CA PRO A 177 -15.30 -13.17 5.88
C PRO A 177 -15.04 -11.71 5.47
N ILE A 178 -15.22 -11.39 4.18
CA ILE A 178 -15.05 -10.03 3.65
C ILE A 178 -16.17 -9.14 4.17
N GLN A 179 -17.42 -9.61 4.06
CA GLN A 179 -18.60 -8.93 4.58
C GLN A 179 -18.44 -8.62 6.07
N SER A 180 -18.01 -9.58 6.87
CA SER A 180 -17.77 -9.40 8.31
C SER A 180 -16.78 -8.26 8.61
N LEU A 181 -15.70 -8.12 7.82
CA LEU A 181 -14.75 -7.01 8.00
C LEU A 181 -15.29 -5.67 7.49
N ILE A 182 -16.07 -5.66 6.40
CA ILE A 182 -16.77 -4.46 5.93
C ILE A 182 -17.76 -3.98 7.00
N ASP A 183 -18.55 -4.89 7.57
CA ASP A 183 -19.52 -4.59 8.63
C ASP A 183 -18.83 -4.07 9.89
N ALA A 184 -17.69 -4.68 10.27
CA ALA A 184 -16.86 -4.18 11.36
C ALA A 184 -16.35 -2.76 11.07
N ALA A 185 -15.81 -2.52 9.88
CA ALA A 185 -15.29 -1.21 9.48
C ALA A 185 -16.38 -0.14 9.52
N ARG A 186 -17.57 -0.43 8.99
CA ARG A 186 -18.73 0.48 9.07
C ARG A 186 -19.17 0.70 10.51
N THR A 187 -19.25 -0.35 11.32
CA THR A 187 -19.65 -0.28 12.74
C THR A 187 -18.72 0.59 13.57
N PHE A 188 -17.40 0.47 13.36
CA PHE A 188 -16.40 1.29 14.05
C PHE A 188 -16.20 2.68 13.41
N GLY A 189 -16.89 2.99 12.31
CA GLY A 189 -16.80 4.30 11.66
C GLY A 189 -15.46 4.55 10.98
N PHE A 190 -14.95 3.56 10.25
CA PHE A 190 -13.96 3.81 9.20
C PHE A 190 -14.60 4.64 8.09
N ARG A 191 -13.83 5.58 7.53
CA ARG A 191 -14.29 6.47 6.46
C ARG A 191 -14.33 5.79 5.11
N THR A 192 -13.40 4.87 4.86
CA THR A 192 -13.30 4.17 3.59
C THR A 192 -12.90 2.73 3.80
N VAL A 193 -13.62 1.85 3.11
CA VAL A 193 -13.35 0.42 3.02
C VAL A 193 -13.00 0.10 1.57
N SER A 194 -11.73 -0.24 1.34
CA SER A 194 -11.22 -0.72 0.05
C SER A 194 -11.17 -2.25 0.06
N VAL A 195 -11.53 -2.87 -1.06
CA VAL A 195 -11.43 -4.32 -1.24
C VAL A 195 -10.63 -4.66 -2.49
N ASP A 196 -9.72 -5.61 -2.35
CA ASP A 196 -8.84 -6.02 -3.46
C ASP A 196 -9.45 -7.12 -4.33
N LEU A 197 -9.20 -7.05 -5.63
CA LEU A 197 -9.58 -8.11 -6.56
C LEU A 197 -8.44 -8.37 -7.55
N GLY A 198 -7.69 -9.44 -7.29
CA GLY A 198 -6.71 -9.96 -8.23
C GLY A 198 -7.37 -10.78 -9.35
N TYR A 199 -6.92 -10.57 -10.59
CA TYR A 199 -7.32 -11.39 -11.75
C TYR A 199 -6.11 -11.92 -12.52
N GLY A 200 -6.34 -12.96 -13.32
CA GLY A 200 -5.34 -13.54 -14.22
C GLY A 200 -4.44 -14.60 -13.62
N HIS A 201 -4.82 -15.19 -12.48
CA HIS A 201 -4.17 -16.38 -11.96
C HIS A 201 -4.57 -17.61 -12.79
N ALA A 202 -3.69 -18.61 -12.93
CA ALA A 202 -3.87 -19.80 -13.77
C ALA A 202 -5.11 -20.66 -13.45
N TRP A 203 -5.66 -20.58 -12.23
CA TRP A 203 -6.87 -21.33 -11.86
C TRP A 203 -8.16 -20.54 -12.12
N GLN A 204 -8.06 -19.23 -12.36
CA GLN A 204 -9.22 -18.37 -12.58
C GLN A 204 -9.80 -18.55 -13.97
N THR A 205 -11.12 -18.37 -14.08
CA THR A 205 -11.85 -18.31 -15.35
C THR A 205 -12.65 -17.01 -15.40
N PRO A 206 -13.04 -16.52 -16.59
CA PRO A 206 -13.89 -15.34 -16.70
C PRO A 206 -15.16 -15.44 -15.83
N ASP A 207 -15.79 -16.62 -15.77
CA ASP A 207 -16.97 -16.87 -14.94
C ASP A 207 -16.68 -16.84 -13.43
N SER A 208 -15.49 -17.27 -12.99
CA SER A 208 -15.13 -17.24 -11.57
C SER A 208 -14.88 -15.82 -11.09
N VAL A 209 -14.23 -14.99 -11.92
CA VAL A 209 -14.01 -13.56 -11.67
C VAL A 209 -15.33 -12.80 -11.70
N THR A 210 -16.20 -13.07 -12.69
CA THR A 210 -17.52 -12.44 -12.80
C THR A 210 -18.36 -12.66 -11.55
N ARG A 211 -18.45 -13.92 -11.07
CA ARG A 211 -19.19 -14.24 -9.84
C ARG A 211 -18.62 -13.54 -8.63
N LYS A 212 -17.28 -13.58 -8.46
CA LYS A 212 -16.63 -12.93 -7.34
C LYS A 212 -16.88 -11.42 -7.34
N LEU A 213 -16.75 -10.78 -8.49
CA LEU A 213 -16.97 -9.35 -8.66
C LEU A 213 -18.42 -8.96 -8.35
N ALA A 214 -19.40 -9.70 -8.86
CA ALA A 214 -20.81 -9.45 -8.57
C ALA A 214 -21.06 -9.46 -7.05
N THR A 215 -20.51 -10.44 -6.35
CA THR A 215 -20.62 -10.50 -4.89
C THR A 215 -19.90 -9.34 -4.20
N LEU A 216 -18.72 -8.92 -4.68
CA LEU A 216 -18.04 -7.75 -4.10
C LEU A 216 -18.84 -6.45 -4.30
N ILE A 217 -19.48 -6.28 -5.45
CA ILE A 217 -20.36 -5.14 -5.74
C ILE A 217 -21.56 -5.14 -4.78
N GLU A 218 -22.18 -6.29 -4.51
CA GLU A 218 -23.28 -6.43 -3.55
C GLU A 218 -22.90 -6.06 -2.11
N LEU A 219 -21.62 -6.15 -1.74
CA LEU A 219 -21.13 -5.71 -0.43
C LEU A 219 -20.94 -4.19 -0.34
N GLU A 220 -21.01 -3.49 -1.47
CA GLU A 220 -20.90 -2.03 -1.60
C GLU A 220 -19.66 -1.43 -0.91
N PRO A 221 -18.43 -1.94 -1.15
CA PRO A 221 -17.23 -1.28 -0.63
C PRO A 221 -17.08 0.12 -1.24
N ASP A 222 -16.42 1.02 -0.51
CA ASP A 222 -16.21 2.39 -0.99
C ASP A 222 -15.21 2.43 -2.16
N ARG A 223 -14.24 1.50 -2.15
CA ARG A 223 -13.23 1.34 -3.19
C ARG A 223 -13.01 -0.12 -3.57
N LEU A 224 -12.66 -0.36 -4.83
CA LEU A 224 -12.10 -1.62 -5.30
C LEU A 224 -10.74 -1.40 -5.96
N GLN A 225 -9.74 -2.17 -5.54
CA GLN A 225 -8.43 -2.21 -6.18
C GLN A 225 -8.32 -3.49 -7.02
N VAL A 226 -8.50 -3.34 -8.32
CA VAL A 226 -8.42 -4.44 -9.30
C VAL A 226 -7.00 -4.51 -9.86
N PHE A 227 -6.34 -5.67 -9.79
CA PHE A 227 -4.97 -5.81 -10.28
C PHE A 227 -4.70 -7.15 -10.97
N ASP A 228 -3.68 -7.15 -11.82
CA ASP A 228 -3.20 -8.34 -12.52
C ASP A 228 -2.17 -9.09 -11.65
N TYR A 229 -2.36 -10.40 -11.43
CA TYR A 229 -1.37 -11.23 -10.72
C TYR A 229 0.01 -11.33 -11.40
N ALA A 230 0.15 -10.90 -12.65
CA ALA A 230 1.46 -10.74 -13.29
C ALA A 230 2.23 -9.52 -12.77
N GLN A 231 1.54 -8.51 -12.24
CA GLN A 231 2.12 -7.31 -11.63
C GLN A 231 1.37 -6.98 -10.32
N PRO A 232 1.43 -7.87 -9.33
CA PRO A 232 0.62 -7.74 -8.13
C PRO A 232 1.16 -6.61 -7.21
N PRO A 233 0.29 -5.99 -6.40
CA PRO A 233 0.72 -5.12 -5.30
C PRO A 233 1.69 -5.85 -4.35
N LEU A 234 2.52 -5.09 -3.63
CA LEU A 234 3.58 -5.66 -2.77
C LEU A 234 3.07 -6.70 -1.77
N ARG A 235 1.88 -6.51 -1.19
CA ARG A 235 1.27 -7.48 -0.27
C ARG A 235 0.99 -8.85 -0.91
N TYR A 236 0.84 -8.91 -2.22
CA TYR A 236 0.61 -10.13 -3.02
C TYR A 236 1.87 -10.61 -3.76
N ALA A 237 3.05 -10.03 -3.49
CA ALA A 237 4.29 -10.44 -4.16
C ALA A 237 4.65 -11.93 -3.98
N HIS A 238 4.15 -12.55 -2.91
CA HIS A 238 4.30 -14.00 -2.66
C HIS A 238 3.34 -14.87 -3.50
N CYS A 239 2.25 -14.30 -4.03
CA CYS A 239 1.24 -15.03 -4.79
C CYS A 239 1.55 -15.12 -6.29
N GLY A 240 2.35 -14.21 -6.88
CA GLY A 240 2.28 -14.01 -8.34
C GLY A 240 3.56 -13.62 -9.06
N GLN A 241 4.23 -14.63 -9.63
CA GLN A 241 4.85 -14.57 -10.97
C GLN A 241 4.77 -15.93 -11.69
N ARG A 242 4.71 -17.05 -10.95
CA ARG A 242 4.85 -18.42 -11.51
C ARG A 242 3.57 -19.11 -11.97
N LEU A 243 2.39 -18.56 -11.69
CA LEU A 243 1.09 -19.20 -11.96
C LEU A 243 0.12 -18.26 -12.67
N VAL A 244 0.56 -17.63 -13.76
CA VAL A 244 -0.25 -16.69 -14.55
C VAL A 244 -1.08 -17.47 -15.60
N GLY A 245 -2.35 -17.07 -15.77
CA GLY A 245 -3.26 -17.66 -16.74
C GLY A 245 -3.01 -17.23 -18.19
N SER A 246 -3.86 -17.69 -19.11
CA SER A 246 -3.73 -17.38 -20.55
C SER A 246 -3.96 -15.89 -20.84
N ALA A 247 -3.22 -15.31 -21.80
CA ALA A 247 -3.36 -13.89 -22.14
C ALA A 247 -4.77 -13.49 -22.64
N PRO A 248 -5.49 -14.29 -23.44
CA PRO A 248 -6.87 -14.00 -23.83
C PRO A 248 -7.83 -13.94 -22.65
N ASP A 249 -7.78 -14.93 -21.74
CA ASP A 249 -8.67 -14.97 -20.57
C ASP A 249 -8.42 -13.79 -19.65
N LYS A 250 -7.15 -13.43 -19.44
CA LYS A 250 -6.77 -12.25 -18.65
C LYS A 250 -7.34 -10.96 -19.21
N THR A 251 -7.27 -10.79 -20.52
CA THR A 251 -7.82 -9.60 -21.20
C THR A 251 -9.33 -9.53 -21.01
N LEU A 252 -10.01 -10.66 -21.14
CA LEU A 252 -11.45 -10.77 -20.92
C LEU A 252 -11.83 -10.50 -19.46
N MET A 253 -11.12 -11.07 -18.49
CA MET A 253 -11.34 -10.80 -17.06
C MET A 253 -11.19 -9.32 -16.73
N ARG A 254 -10.13 -8.66 -17.24
CA ARG A 254 -9.91 -7.22 -17.05
C ARG A 254 -11.08 -6.41 -17.58
N ARG A 255 -11.53 -6.72 -18.81
CA ARG A 255 -12.67 -6.06 -19.45
C ARG A 255 -13.95 -6.22 -18.63
N ILE A 256 -14.24 -7.44 -18.18
CA ILE A 256 -15.40 -7.73 -17.32
C ILE A 256 -15.34 -6.88 -16.05
N CYS A 257 -14.19 -6.84 -15.36
CA CYS A 257 -14.05 -6.03 -14.16
C CYS A 257 -14.36 -4.56 -14.41
N PHE A 258 -13.79 -4.01 -15.48
CA PHE A 258 -13.97 -2.62 -15.85
C PHE A 258 -15.43 -2.28 -16.18
N GLU A 259 -16.06 -3.02 -17.10
CA GLU A 259 -17.44 -2.77 -17.54
C GLU A 259 -18.43 -2.90 -16.38
N ARG A 260 -18.31 -3.96 -15.57
CA ARG A 260 -19.25 -4.20 -14.46
C ARG A 260 -19.13 -3.19 -13.33
N LEU A 261 -17.93 -2.70 -13.03
CA LEU A 261 -17.73 -1.67 -12.01
C LEU A 261 -18.31 -0.33 -12.46
N LEU A 262 -18.14 0.03 -13.73
CA LEU A 262 -18.78 1.23 -14.29
C LEU A 262 -20.31 1.11 -14.29
N GLU A 263 -20.86 -0.04 -14.69
CA GLU A 263 -22.30 -0.32 -14.63
C GLU A 263 -22.85 -0.20 -13.19
N ALA A 264 -22.06 -0.60 -12.20
CA ALA A 264 -22.39 -0.49 -10.79
C ALA A 264 -22.22 0.93 -10.21
N GLY A 265 -21.77 1.90 -11.02
CA GLY A 265 -21.65 3.31 -10.62
C GLY A 265 -20.32 3.68 -9.97
N TYR A 266 -19.32 2.81 -10.00
CA TYR A 266 -17.96 3.17 -9.60
C TYR A 266 -17.28 4.02 -10.69
N GLN A 267 -16.45 4.96 -10.27
CA GLN A 267 -15.59 5.76 -11.14
C GLN A 267 -14.18 5.17 -11.16
N HIS A 268 -13.58 5.09 -12.35
CA HIS A 268 -12.21 4.64 -12.52
C HIS A 268 -11.24 5.81 -12.32
N ILE A 269 -10.41 5.74 -11.28
CA ILE A 269 -9.40 6.75 -10.97
C ILE A 269 -8.12 6.52 -11.77
N GLY A 270 -7.70 5.26 -11.91
CA GLY A 270 -6.48 4.87 -12.59
C GLY A 270 -5.83 3.65 -11.93
N LEU A 271 -4.94 2.96 -12.66
CA LEU A 271 -4.19 1.78 -12.16
C LEU A 271 -5.06 0.70 -11.50
N GLY A 272 -6.29 0.54 -12.00
CA GLY A 272 -7.24 -0.43 -11.47
C GLY A 272 -7.92 -0.03 -10.15
N LEU A 273 -7.75 1.21 -9.68
CA LEU A 273 -8.51 1.76 -8.57
C LEU A 273 -9.87 2.28 -9.06
N PHE A 274 -10.93 1.75 -8.47
CA PHE A 274 -12.32 2.18 -8.68
C PHE A 274 -12.88 2.68 -7.36
N VAL A 275 -13.59 3.80 -7.38
CA VAL A 275 -14.13 4.44 -6.18
C VAL A 275 -15.58 4.86 -6.38
N ARG A 276 -16.34 5.03 -5.31
CA ARG A 276 -17.68 5.64 -5.40
C ARG A 276 -17.59 7.13 -5.79
N PRO A 277 -18.62 7.72 -6.42
CA PRO A 277 -18.58 9.12 -6.88
C PRO A 277 -18.41 10.15 -5.75
N ASP A 278 -18.80 9.80 -4.52
CA ASP A 278 -18.68 10.63 -3.32
C ASP A 278 -17.33 10.44 -2.59
N ASP A 279 -16.43 9.62 -3.13
CA ASP A 279 -15.09 9.40 -2.57
C ASP A 279 -14.19 10.64 -2.76
N ASP A 280 -13.38 10.91 -1.74
CA ASP A 280 -12.39 12.00 -1.74
C ASP A 280 -11.46 12.01 -2.98
N LEU A 281 -11.10 10.83 -3.51
CA LEU A 281 -10.23 10.72 -4.68
C LEU A 281 -10.95 11.08 -5.98
N ALA A 282 -12.22 10.69 -6.12
CA ALA A 282 -13.07 11.11 -7.23
C ALA A 282 -13.23 12.63 -7.25
N ILE A 283 -13.57 13.21 -6.10
CA ILE A 283 -13.70 14.66 -5.93
C ILE A 283 -12.36 15.38 -6.21
N ALA A 284 -11.24 14.80 -5.78
CA ALA A 284 -9.91 15.36 -6.05
C ALA A 284 -9.57 15.32 -7.55
N GLN A 285 -9.92 14.24 -8.24
CA GLN A 285 -9.72 14.08 -9.69
C GLN A 285 -10.52 15.13 -10.47
N GLU A 286 -11.82 15.26 -10.18
CA GLU A 286 -12.68 16.26 -10.82
C GLU A 286 -12.18 17.70 -10.61
N ARG A 287 -11.53 17.96 -9.47
CA ARG A 287 -10.96 19.27 -9.12
C ARG A 287 -9.52 19.48 -9.60
N GLY A 288 -8.91 18.51 -10.29
CA GLY A 288 -7.51 18.58 -10.74
C GLY A 288 -6.51 18.62 -9.58
N ARG A 289 -6.85 18.03 -8.43
CA ARG A 289 -6.02 17.94 -7.22
C ARG A 289 -5.68 16.50 -6.82
N LEU A 290 -5.98 15.55 -7.69
CA LEU A 290 -5.54 14.17 -7.51
C LEU A 290 -4.03 14.12 -7.70
N HIS A 291 -3.33 13.58 -6.73
CA HIS A 291 -1.90 13.34 -6.77
C HIS A 291 -1.62 11.84 -6.70
N ARG A 292 -0.39 11.45 -7.05
CA ARG A 292 0.07 10.07 -6.94
C ARG A 292 1.47 10.03 -6.36
N ASN A 293 1.64 9.22 -5.34
CA ASN A 293 2.90 8.96 -4.66
C ASN A 293 3.22 7.45 -4.64
N ILE A 294 4.24 7.05 -3.86
CA ILE A 294 4.68 5.65 -3.77
C ILE A 294 3.64 4.71 -3.12
N LEU A 295 2.65 5.24 -2.40
CA LEU A 295 1.58 4.47 -1.76
C LEU A 295 0.32 4.38 -2.63
N GLY A 296 0.19 5.23 -3.64
CA GLY A 296 -0.93 5.23 -4.57
C GLY A 296 -1.49 6.62 -4.81
N PHE A 297 -2.77 6.69 -5.15
CA PHE A 297 -3.49 7.94 -5.35
C PHE A 297 -3.82 8.61 -4.02
N THR A 298 -3.69 9.92 -4.00
CA THR A 298 -3.87 10.76 -2.81
C THR A 298 -4.49 12.09 -3.20
N ARG A 299 -5.25 12.71 -2.29
CA ARG A 299 -5.73 14.09 -2.43
C ARG A 299 -4.77 15.13 -1.82
N TYR A 300 -3.74 14.66 -1.12
CA TYR A 300 -2.76 15.53 -0.48
C TYR A 300 -1.69 15.95 -1.47
N GLY A 301 -1.12 17.12 -1.23
CA GLY A 301 0.03 17.58 -2.00
C GLY A 301 1.30 16.83 -1.62
N TYR A 302 2.41 17.35 -2.13
CA TYR A 302 3.72 16.73 -1.94
C TYR A 302 4.12 16.58 -0.47
N CYS A 303 4.42 15.33 -0.09
CA CYS A 303 5.00 14.95 1.20
C CYS A 303 6.34 14.24 0.98
N ASP A 304 7.27 14.36 1.93
CA ASP A 304 8.41 13.45 1.96
C ASP A 304 7.94 12.09 2.49
N HIS A 305 8.05 11.06 1.66
CA HIS A 305 7.66 9.70 1.96
C HIS A 305 8.78 8.96 2.69
N LEU A 306 8.50 8.55 3.91
CA LEU A 306 9.43 7.81 4.75
C LEU A 306 8.95 6.38 4.94
N GLY A 307 9.63 5.44 4.31
CA GLY A 307 9.42 4.01 4.48
C GLY A 307 10.27 3.45 5.63
N VAL A 308 9.63 2.69 6.51
CA VAL A 308 10.28 2.01 7.65
C VAL A 308 9.90 0.54 7.64
N GLY A 309 10.86 -0.35 7.92
CA GLY A 309 10.66 -1.79 7.89
C GLY A 309 11.27 -2.49 6.67
N LEU A 310 11.09 -3.80 6.62
CA LEU A 310 11.69 -4.69 5.62
C LEU A 310 11.18 -4.37 4.21
N GLY A 311 12.09 -4.12 3.28
CA GLY A 311 11.77 -3.81 1.88
C GLY A 311 11.08 -2.46 1.66
N ALA A 312 10.87 -1.66 2.71
CA ALA A 312 10.19 -0.37 2.61
C ALA A 312 10.94 0.61 1.70
N ILE A 313 10.18 1.39 0.93
CA ILE A 313 10.70 2.42 0.02
C ILE A 313 10.42 3.79 0.64
N SER A 314 11.40 4.68 0.58
CA SER A 314 11.30 6.10 0.89
C SER A 314 11.50 6.93 -0.36
N GLN A 315 10.77 8.02 -0.48
CA GLN A 315 10.98 9.09 -1.45
C GLN A 315 11.08 10.41 -0.68
N ILE A 316 12.29 10.93 -0.52
CA ILE A 316 12.55 12.15 0.25
C ILE A 316 13.24 13.14 -0.67
N ASP A 317 12.60 14.27 -0.95
CA ASP A 317 13.05 15.19 -2.00
C ASP A 317 13.18 14.45 -3.35
N THR A 318 14.39 14.41 -3.90
CA THR A 318 14.73 13.69 -5.13
C THR A 318 15.31 12.30 -4.88
N LEU A 319 15.53 11.92 -3.61
CA LEU A 319 16.10 10.63 -3.23
C LEU A 319 15.02 9.57 -3.18
N TYR A 320 15.26 8.47 -3.89
CA TYR A 320 14.58 7.20 -3.67
C TYR A 320 15.52 6.25 -2.94
N ALA A 321 15.03 5.60 -1.89
CA ALA A 321 15.81 4.66 -1.10
C ALA A 321 14.96 3.46 -0.71
N GLN A 322 15.52 2.26 -0.78
CA GLN A 322 14.86 1.03 -0.37
C GLN A 322 15.67 0.29 0.68
N ASN A 323 14.96 -0.13 1.72
CA ASN A 323 15.49 -1.01 2.75
C ASN A 323 15.74 -2.43 2.22
N ALA A 324 16.60 -3.17 2.91
CA ALA A 324 16.85 -4.57 2.62
C ALA A 324 15.54 -5.39 2.55
N GLU A 325 15.38 -6.20 1.52
CA GLU A 325 14.26 -7.12 1.36
C GLU A 325 14.47 -8.43 2.14
N ALA A 326 15.74 -8.80 2.39
CA ALA A 326 16.12 -9.98 3.18
C ALA A 326 16.25 -9.63 4.67
N LEU A 327 15.53 -10.37 5.52
CA LEU A 327 15.51 -10.11 6.97
C LEU A 327 16.90 -10.13 7.62
N GLY A 328 17.78 -11.06 7.20
CA GLY A 328 19.14 -11.16 7.74
C GLY A 328 19.93 -9.87 7.53
N MET A 329 19.95 -9.35 6.30
CA MET A 329 20.64 -8.10 5.95
C MET A 329 20.01 -6.89 6.65
N TYR A 330 18.67 -6.86 6.76
CA TYR A 330 17.94 -5.80 7.46
C TYR A 330 18.38 -5.71 8.92
N LEU A 331 18.39 -6.84 9.64
CA LEU A 331 18.78 -6.89 11.05
C LEU A 331 20.27 -6.60 11.25
N GLU A 332 21.14 -7.13 10.39
CA GLU A 332 22.59 -6.92 10.47
C GLU A 332 22.95 -5.42 10.39
N LYS A 333 22.39 -4.69 9.42
CA LYS A 333 22.62 -3.25 9.27
C LYS A 333 22.19 -2.46 10.52
N LEU A 334 21.04 -2.78 11.07
CA LEU A 334 20.52 -2.12 12.28
C LEU A 334 21.38 -2.42 13.51
N GLN A 335 21.89 -3.65 13.64
CA GLN A 335 22.83 -4.04 14.71
C GLN A 335 24.16 -3.30 14.61
N GLN A 336 24.66 -3.04 13.39
CA GLN A 336 25.84 -2.21 13.13
C GLN A 336 25.60 -0.71 13.34
N GLY A 337 24.37 -0.33 13.69
CA GLY A 337 23.98 1.06 13.94
C GLY A 337 23.72 1.90 12.70
N GLN A 338 23.55 1.26 11.55
CA GLN A 338 23.22 1.89 10.27
C GLN A 338 21.71 1.84 10.00
N LEU A 339 21.23 2.60 9.01
CA LEU A 339 19.88 2.39 8.46
C LEU A 339 19.87 1.17 7.56
N ALA A 340 18.72 0.50 7.43
CA ALA A 340 18.59 -0.73 6.66
C ALA A 340 18.62 -0.55 5.12
N THR A 341 18.85 0.68 4.65
CA THR A 341 18.96 1.03 3.23
C THR A 341 20.06 0.24 2.53
N CYS A 342 19.71 -0.34 1.38
CA CYS A 342 20.59 -1.19 0.56
C CYS A 342 20.76 -0.69 -0.88
N ARG A 343 19.72 -0.08 -1.44
CA ARG A 343 19.72 0.43 -2.81
C ARG A 343 18.81 1.64 -2.91
N GLY A 344 18.92 2.36 -4.00
CA GLY A 344 18.08 3.51 -4.26
C GLY A 344 18.44 4.17 -5.58
N TRP A 345 17.88 5.35 -5.80
CA TRP A 345 18.18 6.16 -6.96
C TRP A 345 18.25 7.63 -6.55
N LEU A 346 19.24 8.32 -7.10
CA LEU A 346 19.40 9.77 -7.01
C LEU A 346 19.58 10.28 -8.43
N PRO A 347 18.89 11.35 -8.84
CA PRO A 347 19.20 11.99 -10.10
C PRO A 347 20.64 12.50 -10.04
N THR A 348 21.46 12.07 -10.99
CA THR A 348 22.76 12.71 -11.21
C THR A 348 22.49 14.15 -11.61
N THR A 349 22.88 15.10 -10.76
CA THR A 349 22.94 16.51 -11.13
C THR A 349 23.86 16.64 -12.33
N THR A 350 23.31 16.89 -13.52
CA THR A 350 24.10 17.46 -14.60
C THR A 350 24.59 18.80 -14.11
N ALA A 351 25.90 18.89 -13.90
CA ALA A 351 26.62 20.09 -13.47
C ALA A 351 26.50 21.22 -14.51
#